data_AF-A0A7X9NI62-F1
#
_entry.id   AF-A0A7X9NI62-F1
#
_cell.length_a   1.000
_cell.length_b   1.000
_cell.length_c   1.000
_cell.angle_alpha   90.00
_cell.angle_beta   90.00
_cell.angle_gamma   90.00
#
_symmetry.space_group_name_H-M   'P 1'
#
loop_
_entity.id
_entity.type
_entity.pdbx_description
1 polymer ?
#
loop_
_entity_poly.entity_id
_entity_poly.type
_entity_poly.pdbx_seq_one_letter_code
_entity_poly.pdbx_strand_id
1 'polypeptide(L)' 'MKPMDEITFIVLCIQRLALYLEISQEEVYTRFNAKKIIENFILPCFSVLKTQSWLIVQNELVALM' A
#
# COMPACT_ATOMS: atom_id res chain seq x y z
N MET A 1 16.94 -5.22 12.71
CA MET A 1 16.11 -4.78 11.56
C MET A 1 16.08 -3.27 11.56
N LYS A 2 16.32 -2.63 10.42
CA LYS A 2 16.10 -1.19 10.27
C LYS A 2 14.58 -0.93 10.43
N PRO A 3 14.14 0.08 11.21
CA PRO A 3 12.72 0.39 11.31
C PRO A 3 12.20 0.71 9.92
N MET A 4 11.11 0.05 9.53
CA MET A 4 10.39 0.37 8.30
C MET A 4 9.77 1.75 8.48
N ASP A 5 10.09 2.67 7.58
CA ASP A 5 9.48 4.00 7.49
C ASP A 5 8.28 4.00 6.54
N GLU A 6 7.52 5.10 6.56
CA GLU A 6 6.29 5.28 5.79
C GLU A 6 6.53 5.15 4.29
N ILE A 7 7.61 5.76 3.77
CA ILE A 7 7.95 5.73 2.35
C ILE A 7 8.28 4.29 1.92
N THR A 8 9.10 3.58 2.69
CA THR A 8 9.44 2.18 2.43
C THR A 8 8.20 1.30 2.43
N PHE A 9 7.26 1.54 3.34
CA PHE A 9 6.00 0.80 3.39
C PHE A 9 5.09 1.07 2.20
N ILE A 10 4.97 2.34 1.76
CA ILE A 10 4.20 2.72 0.57
C ILE A 10 4.78 2.01 -0.67
N VAL A 11 6.11 2.05 -0.84
CA VAL A 11 6.79 1.37 -1.96
C VAL A 11 6.54 -0.14 -1.91
N LEU A 12 6.61 -0.76 -0.73
CA LEU A 12 6.31 -2.19 -0.55
C LEU A 12 4.86 -2.51 -0.96
N CYS A 13 3.90 -1.67 -0.56
CA CYS A 13 2.49 -1.84 -0.92
C CYS A 13 2.31 -1.80 -2.45
N ILE A 14 2.91 -0.80 -3.11
CA ILE A 14 2.86 -0.64 -4.56
C ILE A 14 3.46 -1.87 -5.26
N GLN A 15 4.65 -2.29 -4.86
CA GLN A 15 5.36 -3.43 -5.45
C GLN A 15 4.57 -4.74 -5.31
N ARG A 16 4.06 -5.03 -4.12
CA ARG A 16 3.35 -6.28 -3.87
C ARG A 16 1.98 -6.31 -4.53
N LEU A 17 1.27 -5.18 -4.58
CA LEU A 17 -0.02 -5.10 -5.28
C LEU A 17 0.16 -5.21 -6.80
N ALA A 18 1.21 -4.62 -7.35
CA ALA A 18 1.54 -4.77 -8.76
C ALA A 18 1.73 -6.27 -9.13
N LEU A 19 2.46 -7.01 -8.30
CA LEU A 19 2.64 -8.45 -8.47
C LEU A 19 1.32 -9.22 -8.31
N TYR A 20 0.52 -8.89 -7.29
CA TYR A 20 -0.74 -9.58 -7.01
C TYR A 20 -1.81 -9.37 -8.09
N LEU A 21 -1.90 -8.16 -8.63
CA LEU A 21 -2.89 -7.77 -9.64
C LEU A 21 -2.42 -7.98 -11.08
N GLU A 22 -1.16 -8.41 -11.27
CA GLU A 22 -0.51 -8.55 -12.57
C GLU A 22 -0.54 -7.25 -13.41
N ILE A 23 -0.34 -6.10 -12.74
CA ILE A 23 -0.29 -4.76 -13.35
C ILE A 23 1.04 -4.06 -13.03
N SER A 24 1.32 -2.93 -13.69
CA SER A 24 2.53 -2.16 -13.41
C SER A 24 2.46 -1.45 -12.05
N GLN A 25 3.63 -1.18 -11.46
CA GLN A 25 3.72 -0.34 -10.25
C GLN A 25 3.20 1.08 -10.51
N GLU A 26 3.36 1.59 -11.73
CA GLU A 26 2.84 2.88 -12.16
C GLU A 26 1.30 2.91 -12.15
N GLU A 27 0.66 1.84 -12.62
CA GLU A 27 -0.81 1.71 -12.58
C GLU A 27 -1.31 1.67 -11.12
N VAL A 28 -0.63 0.92 -10.25
CA VAL A 28 -0.97 0.91 -8.80
C VAL A 28 -0.83 2.29 -8.20
N TYR A 29 0.29 2.98 -8.46
CA TYR A 29 0.50 4.35 -7.98
C TYR A 29 -0.55 5.31 -8.51
N THR A 30 -0.94 5.18 -9.79
CA THR A 30 -1.99 5.98 -10.41
C THR A 30 -3.33 5.80 -9.72
N ARG A 31 -3.73 4.56 -9.41
CA ARG A 31 -4.96 4.26 -8.66
C ARG A 31 -4.91 4.79 -7.23
N PHE A 32 -3.76 4.64 -6.57
CA PHE A 32 -3.52 5.22 -5.25
C PHE A 32 -3.70 6.74 -5.24
N ASN A 33 -3.11 7.43 -6.21
CA ASN A 33 -3.21 8.89 -6.33
C ASN A 33 -4.65 9.33 -6.66
N ALA A 34 -5.30 8.65 -7.61
CA ALA A 34 -6.66 8.98 -8.04
C ALA A 34 -7.66 8.95 -6.87
N LYS A 35 -7.47 8.02 -5.94
CA LYS A 35 -8.32 7.84 -4.75
C LYS A 35 -7.72 8.40 -3.47
N LYS A 36 -6.54 9.06 -3.54
CA LYS A 36 -5.79 9.59 -2.38
C LYS A 36 -5.58 8.55 -1.28
N ILE A 37 -5.33 7.29 -1.67
CA ILE A 37 -5.18 6.16 -0.74
C ILE A 37 -3.93 6.35 0.13
N ILE A 38 -2.86 6.94 -0.42
CA ILE A 38 -1.64 7.19 0.34
C ILE A 38 -1.92 8.19 1.48
N GLU A 39 -2.53 9.33 1.15
CA GLU A 39 -2.76 10.45 2.07
C GLU A 39 -3.89 10.17 3.06
N ASN A 40 -4.97 9.51 2.61
CA ASN A 40 -6.18 9.34 3.41
C ASN A 40 -6.22 8.00 4.17
N PHE A 41 -5.39 7.03 3.79
CA PHE A 41 -5.42 5.70 4.40
C PHE A 41 -4.04 5.20 4.83
N ILE A 42 -3.06 5.10 3.93
CA ILE A 42 -1.76 4.49 4.25
C ILE A 42 -1.00 5.30 5.30
N LEU A 43 -0.85 6.62 5.11
CA LEU A 43 -0.13 7.48 6.06
C LEU A 43 -0.84 7.55 7.42
N PRO A 44 -2.15 7.85 7.50
CA PRO A 44 -2.85 7.91 8.80
C PRO A 44 -2.86 6.57 9.54
N CYS A 45 -2.93 5.45 8.82
CA CYS A 45 -3.01 4.12 9.41
C CYS A 45 -1.66 3.39 9.46
N PHE A 46 -0.54 4.04 9.11
CA PHE A 46 0.77 3.41 8.96
C PHE A 46 1.20 2.58 10.19
N SER A 47 1.02 3.15 11.38
CA SER A 47 1.40 2.50 12.65
C SER A 47 0.69 1.17 12.88
N VAL A 48 -0.56 1.06 12.42
CA VAL A 48 -1.38 -0.16 12.49
C VAL A 48 -1.03 -1.08 11.33
N LEU A 49 -1.07 -0.58 10.09
CA LEU A 49 -0.86 -1.36 8.87
C LEU A 49 0.48 -2.11 8.88
N LYS A 50 1.56 -1.49 9.38
CA LYS A 50 2.89 -2.13 9.46
C LYS A 50 2.96 -3.33 10.42
N THR A 51 1.98 -3.50 11.29
CA THR A 51 1.90 -4.61 12.26
C THR A 51 0.92 -5.71 11.83
N GLN A 52 0.10 -5.44 10.81
CA GLN A 52 -0.89 -6.37 10.29
C GLN A 52 -0.26 -7.42 9.37
N SER A 53 -0.96 -8.55 9.21
CA SER A 53 -0.57 -9.52 8.19
C SER A 53 -0.71 -8.92 6.80
N TRP A 54 0.19 -9.28 5.90
CA TRP A 54 0.15 -8.77 4.52
C TRP A 54 -1.17 -9.06 3.81
N LEU A 55 -1.79 -10.23 4.06
CA LEU A 55 -3.06 -10.60 3.45
C LEU A 55 -4.19 -9.60 3.80
N ILE A 56 -4.23 -9.14 5.04
CA ILE A 56 -5.23 -8.15 5.50
C ILE A 56 -4.99 -6.82 4.79
N VAL A 57 -3.75 -6.30 4.84
CA VAL A 57 -3.37 -5.03 4.21
C VAL A 57 -3.65 -5.07 2.70
N GLN A 58 -3.31 -6.17 2.03
CA GLN A 58 -3.55 -6.35 0.61
C GLN A 58 -5.05 -6.27 0.28
N ASN A 59 -5.89 -6.99 1.03
CA ASN A 59 -7.34 -6.99 0.81
C ASN A 59 -7.96 -5.60 1.02
N GLU A 60 -7.52 -4.87 2.05
CA GLU A 60 -7.97 -3.49 2.30
C GLU A 60 -7.58 -2.55 1.16
N LEU A 61 -6.32 -2.61 0.71
CA LEU A 61 -5.84 -1.75 -0.37
C LEU A 61 -6.53 -2.06 -1.70
N VAL A 62 -6.78 -3.34 -2.01
CA VAL A 62 -7.54 -3.74 -3.20
C VAL A 62 -8.99 -3.27 -3.13
N ALA A 63 -9.63 -3.34 -1.96
CA ALA A 63 -11.00 -2.85 -1.78
C ALA A 63 -11.11 -1.32 -1.92
N LEU A 64 -10.03 -0.59 -1.63
CA LEU A 64 -9.95 0.85 -1.80
C LEU A 64 -9.67 1.26 -3.25
N MET A 65 -8.92 0.47 -4.03
CA MET A 65 -8.59 0.72 -5.45
C MET A 65 -9.78 0.72 -6.38
#